data_AF-G2QKU7-F1
#
_entry.id   AF-G2QKU7-F1
#
_cell.length_a   1.000
_cell.length_b   1.000
_cell.length_c   1.000
_cell.angle_alpha   90.00
_cell.angle_beta   90.00
_cell.angle_gamma   90.00
#
_symmetry.space_group_name_H-M   'P 1'
#
loop_
_entity.id
_entity.type
_entity.pdbx_description
1 polymer ?
#
loop_
_entity_poly.entity_id
_entity_poly.type
_entity_poly.pdbx_seq_one_letter_code
_entity_poly.pdbx_strand_id
1 'polypeptide(L)'
;MEPIVHTIFEPETSTWQYVVTDLSTKTAVILDPTADSLLALVGEKGYIVDRLLETHVHANHLTAATYLQDLLTRDGKKLDRLLDDDEPTFFCGDSIFNCDVGSARCDFPGGNAKDLFQTASKLFSLPPNFKIYTGHDYPPNTPRSTPQAFSTVAEQMEHNKHLRTGTSEADFVRWRTERDAALAEPRLIHQALQVNIRAGRLPRDGLLHMPVNVEGW
;
A
#
# COMPACT_ATOMS: atom_id res chain seq x y z
N MET A 1 -23.29 8.72 2.45
CA MET A 1 -22.43 9.90 2.15
C MET A 1 -21.06 9.32 1.84
N GLU A 2 -20.43 9.70 0.73
CA GLU A 2 -19.14 9.10 0.34
C GLU A 2 -18.06 9.38 1.42
N PRO A 3 -17.26 8.38 1.79
CA PRO A 3 -16.13 8.60 2.69
C PRO A 3 -15.10 9.52 2.02
N ILE A 4 -14.49 10.41 2.82
CA ILE A 4 -13.38 11.24 2.34
C ILE A 4 -12.08 10.47 2.50
N VAL A 5 -11.27 10.43 1.44
CA VAL A 5 -9.92 9.87 1.46
C VAL A 5 -8.90 10.99 1.41
N HIS A 6 -8.16 11.17 2.50
CA HIS A 6 -6.96 12.02 2.53
C HIS A 6 -5.75 11.20 2.13
N THR A 7 -4.89 11.75 1.29
CA THR A 7 -3.72 11.06 0.73
C THR A 7 -2.44 11.78 1.13
N ILE A 8 -1.49 11.07 1.74
CA ILE A 8 -0.18 11.61 2.14
C ILE A 8 0.90 10.76 1.46
N PHE A 9 1.79 11.41 0.71
CA PHE A 9 2.91 10.74 0.06
C PHE A 9 4.19 10.89 0.88
N GLU A 10 4.86 9.78 1.17
CA GLU A 10 6.19 9.75 1.78
C GLU A 10 7.24 9.54 0.68
N PRO A 11 8.07 10.57 0.37
CA PRO A 11 8.93 10.54 -0.80
C PRO A 11 10.13 9.60 -0.71
N GLU A 12 10.65 9.29 0.48
CA GLU A 12 11.87 8.48 0.64
C GLU A 12 11.65 7.00 0.30
N THR A 13 10.45 6.50 0.57
CA THR A 13 10.01 5.12 0.29
C THR A 13 8.94 5.04 -0.80
N SER A 14 8.52 6.20 -1.32
CA SER A 14 7.48 6.37 -2.33
C SER A 14 6.13 5.75 -1.93
N THR A 15 5.83 5.81 -0.63
CA THR A 15 4.66 5.18 -0.01
C THR A 15 3.50 6.16 0.10
N TRP A 16 2.31 5.69 -0.26
CA TRP A 16 1.06 6.39 0.04
C TRP A 16 0.50 5.93 1.38
N GLN A 17 0.07 6.91 2.17
CA GLN A 17 -0.62 6.72 3.43
C GLN A 17 -2.02 7.33 3.28
N TYR A 18 -3.03 6.69 3.85
CA TYR A 18 -4.42 7.10 3.69
C TYR A 18 -5.11 7.33 5.02
N VAL A 19 -5.93 8.38 5.08
CA VAL A 19 -6.93 8.56 6.14
C VAL A 19 -8.30 8.56 5.48
N VAL A 20 -9.08 7.52 5.74
CA VAL A 20 -10.44 7.33 5.22
C VAL A 20 -11.42 7.68 6.32
N THR A 21 -12.33 8.62 6.08
CA THR A 21 -13.22 9.11 7.13
C THR A 21 -14.66 9.23 6.68
N ASP A 22 -15.58 8.91 7.60
CA ASP A 22 -16.97 9.33 7.52
C ASP A 22 -17.11 10.71 8.18
N LEU A 23 -17.52 11.71 7.40
CA LEU A 23 -17.68 13.08 7.89
C LEU A 23 -18.79 13.24 8.92
N SER A 24 -19.80 12.37 8.91
CA SER A 24 -20.95 12.46 9.81
C SER A 24 -20.56 12.07 11.24
N THR A 25 -19.79 10.99 11.38
CA THR A 25 -19.30 10.51 12.69
C THR A 25 -17.92 11.04 13.06
N LYS A 26 -17.17 11.60 12.10
CA LYS A 26 -15.73 11.93 12.21
C LYS A 26 -14.84 10.73 12.48
N THR A 27 -15.37 9.52 12.35
CA THR A 27 -14.61 8.28 12.48
C THR A 27 -13.67 8.14 11.30
N ALA A 28 -12.45 7.67 11.55
CA ALA A 28 -11.41 7.51 10.55
C ALA A 28 -10.67 6.18 10.67
N VAL A 29 -10.24 5.66 9.53
CA VAL A 29 -9.31 4.55 9.40
C VAL A 29 -8.03 5.08 8.76
N ILE A 30 -6.88 4.70 9.31
CA ILE A 30 -5.58 4.96 8.72
C ILE A 30 -5.09 3.69 8.02
N LEU A 31 -4.59 3.81 6.79
CA LEU A 31 -3.99 2.70 6.04
C LEU A 31 -2.51 2.97 5.75
N ASP A 32 -1.70 1.93 5.90
CA ASP A 32 -0.24 1.87 5.62
C ASP A 32 0.56 3.03 6.27
N PRO A 33 0.45 3.25 7.59
CA PRO A 33 1.03 4.42 8.25
C PRO A 33 2.56 4.39 8.32
N THR A 34 3.22 5.51 8.00
CA THR A 34 4.69 5.65 8.11
C THR A 34 5.14 6.92 8.85
N ALA A 35 4.29 7.94 9.00
CA ALA A 35 4.73 9.26 9.49
C ALA A 35 3.78 9.95 10.49
N ASP A 36 4.35 10.86 11.29
CA ASP A 36 3.63 11.75 12.22
C ASP A 36 2.64 12.71 11.52
N SER A 37 2.84 12.97 10.22
CA SER A 37 1.95 13.83 9.42
C SER A 37 0.49 13.34 9.45
N LEU A 38 0.27 12.04 9.67
CA LEU A 38 -1.05 11.45 9.87
C LEU A 38 -1.73 11.97 11.15
N LEU A 39 -0.99 12.06 12.25
CA LEU A 39 -1.52 12.58 13.52
C LEU A 39 -1.84 14.07 13.42
N ALA A 40 -1.00 14.84 12.73
CA ALA A 40 -1.26 16.25 12.48
C ALA A 40 -2.56 16.45 11.69
N LEU A 41 -2.77 15.67 10.62
CA LEU A 41 -3.99 15.72 9.82
C LEU A 41 -5.23 15.32 10.64
N VAL A 42 -5.14 14.20 11.38
CA VAL A 42 -6.23 13.72 12.24
C VAL A 42 -6.59 14.75 13.31
N GLY A 43 -5.58 15.38 13.93
CA GLY A 43 -5.75 16.42 14.94
C GLY A 43 -6.39 17.67 14.35
N GLU A 44 -5.89 18.18 13.22
CA GLU A 44 -6.43 19.35 12.53
C GLU A 44 -7.89 19.17 12.14
N LYS A 45 -8.25 17.99 11.62
CA LYS A 45 -9.61 17.71 11.16
C LYS A 45 -10.56 17.24 12.27
N GLY A 46 -10.05 17.02 13.48
CA GLY A 46 -10.83 16.51 14.61
C GLY A 46 -11.35 15.09 14.39
N TYR A 47 -10.61 14.24 13.69
CA TYR A 47 -11.01 12.86 13.44
C TYR A 47 -10.76 11.94 14.64
N ILE A 48 -11.59 10.91 14.74
CA ILE A 48 -11.52 9.84 15.72
C ILE A 48 -11.01 8.60 14.99
N VAL A 49 -9.76 8.23 15.22
CA VAL A 49 -9.15 7.06 14.58
C VAL A 49 -9.68 5.79 15.24
N ASP A 50 -10.42 4.99 14.46
CA ASP A 50 -11.03 3.73 14.88
C ASP A 50 -10.19 2.51 14.48
N ARG A 51 -9.42 2.58 13.39
CA ARG A 51 -8.52 1.49 12.98
C ARG A 51 -7.23 2.01 12.38
N LEU A 52 -6.19 1.23 12.59
CA LEU A 52 -4.95 1.25 11.82
C LEU A 52 -4.93 -0.06 11.02
N LEU A 53 -4.87 0.03 9.70
CA LEU A 53 -4.85 -1.13 8.80
C LEU A 53 -3.55 -1.15 8.00
N GLU A 54 -3.09 -2.35 7.71
CA GLU A 54 -2.00 -2.62 6.77
C GLU A 54 -2.57 -3.39 5.59
N THR A 55 -2.24 -2.98 4.36
CA THR A 55 -2.62 -3.72 3.16
C THR A 55 -1.86 -5.05 3.07
N HIS A 56 -0.60 -5.07 3.52
CA HIS A 56 0.27 -6.24 3.55
C HIS A 56 1.45 -6.04 4.51
N VAL A 57 2.33 -7.03 4.63
CA VAL A 57 3.61 -6.85 5.34
C VAL A 57 4.60 -6.18 4.40
N HIS A 58 4.84 -4.89 4.61
CA HIS A 58 5.71 -4.08 3.73
C HIS A 58 7.18 -4.51 3.84
N ALA A 59 7.89 -4.47 2.71
CA ALA A 59 9.32 -4.81 2.62
C ALA A 59 10.22 -3.58 2.34
N ASN A 60 9.64 -2.41 2.14
CA ASN A 60 10.36 -1.21 1.68
C ASN A 60 10.26 -0.03 2.65
N HIS A 61 9.40 -0.10 3.66
CA HIS A 61 9.29 0.87 4.74
C HIS A 61 8.92 0.18 6.06
N LEU A 62 9.11 0.87 7.19
CA LEU A 62 8.67 0.40 8.50
C LEU A 62 7.28 0.96 8.80
N THR A 63 6.36 0.14 9.27
CA THR A 63 5.06 0.62 9.75
C THR A 63 5.19 1.42 11.03
N ALA A 64 4.43 2.52 11.13
CA ALA A 64 4.22 3.31 12.33
C ALA A 64 3.02 2.81 13.18
N ALA A 65 2.35 1.70 12.82
CA ALA A 65 1.09 1.28 13.44
C ALA A 65 1.15 1.14 14.97
N THR A 66 2.13 0.43 15.53
CA THR A 66 2.27 0.31 17.01
C THR A 66 2.54 1.68 17.65
N TYR A 67 3.40 2.50 17.04
CA TYR A 67 3.72 3.82 17.55
C TYR A 67 2.49 4.75 17.57
N LEU A 68 1.71 4.76 16.49
CA LEU A 68 0.46 5.53 16.40
C LEU A 68 -0.58 5.01 17.38
N GLN A 69 -0.71 3.69 17.54
CA GLN A 69 -1.63 3.09 18.51
C GLN A 69 -1.29 3.54 19.94
N ASP A 70 -0.01 3.53 20.32
CA ASP A 70 0.43 3.98 21.63
C ASP A 70 0.10 5.46 21.86
N LEU A 71 0.28 6.33 20.86
CA LEU A 71 -0.04 7.74 20.99
C LEU A 71 -1.56 7.99 21.07
N LEU A 72 -2.34 7.36 20.19
CA LEU A 72 -3.80 7.52 20.16
C LEU A 72 -4.48 7.00 21.44
N THR A 73 -3.96 5.92 22.02
CA THR A 73 -4.50 5.35 23.27
C THR A 73 -4.11 6.16 24.50
N ARG A 74 -2.91 6.77 24.54
CA ARG A 74 -2.50 7.70 25.61
C ARG A 74 -3.41 8.93 25.69
N ASP A 75 -3.92 9.38 24.55
CA ASP A 75 -4.85 10.51 24.46
C ASP A 75 -6.31 10.13 24.79
N GLY A 76 -6.57 8.90 25.26
CA GLY A 76 -7.89 8.45 25.70
C GLY A 76 -8.89 8.17 24.58
N LYS A 77 -8.44 8.08 23.33
CA LYS A 77 -9.29 7.73 22.18
C LYS A 77 -9.49 6.21 22.15
N LYS A 78 -10.72 5.74 22.36
CA LYS A 78 -11.09 4.33 22.15
C LYS A 78 -11.21 4.05 20.65
N LEU A 79 -10.66 2.92 20.21
CA LEU A 79 -10.97 2.30 18.92
C LEU A 79 -12.20 1.40 19.14
N ASP A 80 -13.34 1.71 18.52
CA ASP A 80 -14.49 0.80 18.41
C ASP A 80 -15.46 1.16 17.26
N ARG A 81 -15.65 0.15 16.38
CA ARG A 81 -16.70 -0.16 15.39
C ARG A 81 -16.84 0.65 14.07
N LEU A 82 -17.25 -0.15 13.06
CA LEU A 82 -17.22 -0.05 11.59
C LEU A 82 -17.94 1.15 10.97
N LEU A 83 -17.35 1.66 9.89
CA LEU A 83 -17.93 2.60 8.94
C LEU A 83 -18.94 1.89 8.03
N ASP A 84 -20.08 2.53 7.74
CA ASP A 84 -21.09 2.06 6.78
C ASP A 84 -20.75 2.49 5.33
N ASP A 85 -21.21 1.68 4.37
CA ASP A 85 -20.92 1.73 2.92
C ASP A 85 -21.62 2.89 2.17
N ASP A 86 -20.91 3.50 1.20
CA ASP A 86 -21.42 3.91 -0.13
C ASP A 86 -20.25 4.39 -1.04
N GLU A 87 -20.35 4.10 -2.36
CA GLU A 87 -19.32 4.16 -3.45
C GLU A 87 -17.98 3.51 -3.06
N PRO A 88 -17.77 2.22 -3.39
CA PRO A 88 -16.63 1.47 -2.87
C PRO A 88 -15.30 1.98 -3.43
N THR A 89 -14.45 2.37 -2.50
CA THR A 89 -13.06 2.73 -2.76
C THR A 89 -12.17 1.53 -2.46
N PHE A 90 -11.26 1.18 -3.39
CA PHE A 90 -10.39 0.02 -3.24
C PHE A 90 -8.96 0.45 -2.93
N PHE A 91 -8.40 -0.06 -1.85
CA PHE A 91 -6.98 0.07 -1.51
C PHE A 91 -6.28 -1.25 -1.86
N CYS A 92 -5.46 -1.26 -2.90
CA CYS A 92 -4.90 -2.50 -3.44
C CYS A 92 -3.48 -2.80 -2.93
N GLY A 93 -2.91 -1.94 -2.07
CA GLY A 93 -1.53 -2.05 -1.60
C GLY A 93 -0.57 -2.22 -2.77
N ASP A 94 0.32 -3.21 -2.66
CA ASP A 94 1.27 -3.58 -3.71
C ASP A 94 0.75 -4.70 -4.61
N SER A 95 -0.47 -4.52 -5.12
CA SER A 95 -0.97 -5.34 -6.23
C SER A 95 -0.77 -4.62 -7.57
N ILE A 96 -1.44 -3.47 -7.70
CA ILE A 96 -1.50 -2.69 -8.94
C ILE A 96 -1.04 -1.26 -8.65
N PHE A 97 -0.13 -0.76 -9.47
CA PHE A 97 0.34 0.61 -9.40
C PHE A 97 -0.39 1.48 -10.44
N ASN A 98 -0.12 2.79 -10.46
CA ASN A 98 -0.63 3.66 -11.52
C ASN A 98 -0.28 3.13 -12.91
N CYS A 99 -1.10 3.48 -13.91
CA CYS A 99 -1.08 2.85 -15.23
C CYS A 99 0.30 2.87 -15.90
N ASP A 100 1.08 3.94 -15.71
CA ASP A 100 2.43 4.14 -16.23
C ASP A 100 3.52 3.31 -15.52
N VAL A 101 3.25 2.87 -14.29
CA VAL A 101 4.11 2.00 -13.47
C VAL A 101 3.73 0.53 -13.65
N GLY A 102 2.44 0.21 -13.67
CA GLY A 102 1.89 -1.11 -13.97
C GLY A 102 1.55 -1.96 -12.74
N SER A 103 2.42 -2.90 -12.36
CA SER A 103 2.12 -3.93 -11.35
C SER A 103 3.33 -4.25 -10.47
N ALA A 104 3.06 -4.76 -9.28
CA ALA A 104 4.08 -5.14 -8.31
C ALA A 104 4.89 -6.37 -8.73
N ARG A 105 5.97 -6.61 -7.98
CA ARG A 105 6.81 -7.81 -8.07
C ARG A 105 6.15 -9.00 -7.36
N CYS A 106 6.50 -10.22 -7.71
CA CYS A 106 5.89 -11.45 -7.21
C CYS A 106 6.91 -12.47 -6.67
N ASP A 107 8.15 -12.05 -6.41
CA ASP A 107 9.28 -12.90 -6.02
C ASP A 107 9.59 -12.91 -4.53
N PHE A 108 8.80 -12.21 -3.70
CA PHE A 108 8.83 -12.45 -2.26
C PHE A 108 8.33 -13.87 -1.93
N PRO A 109 8.72 -14.45 -0.77
CA PRO A 109 8.26 -15.77 -0.37
C PRO A 109 6.72 -15.90 -0.41
N GLY A 110 6.23 -16.85 -1.20
CA GLY A 110 4.78 -17.07 -1.41
C GLY A 110 4.13 -16.17 -2.46
N GLY A 111 4.87 -15.23 -3.05
CA GLY A 111 4.41 -14.42 -4.18
C GLY A 111 4.21 -15.26 -5.44
N ASN A 112 3.23 -14.87 -6.26
CA ASN A 112 2.88 -15.62 -7.47
C ASN A 112 2.28 -14.68 -8.54
N ALA A 113 2.92 -14.63 -9.71
CA ALA A 113 2.48 -13.77 -10.81
C ALA A 113 1.10 -14.16 -11.37
N LYS A 114 0.74 -15.44 -11.33
CA LYS A 114 -0.58 -15.90 -11.76
C LYS A 114 -1.66 -15.42 -10.80
N ASP A 115 -1.42 -15.53 -9.49
CA ASP A 115 -2.37 -15.05 -8.48
C ASP A 115 -2.54 -13.53 -8.55
N LEU A 116 -1.45 -12.80 -8.83
CA LEU A 116 -1.52 -11.35 -9.08
C LEU A 116 -2.37 -11.03 -10.32
N PHE A 117 -2.18 -11.74 -11.44
CA PHE A 117 -2.99 -11.55 -12.65
C PHE A 117 -4.48 -11.77 -12.38
N GLN A 118 -4.81 -12.84 -11.65
CA GLN A 118 -6.19 -13.18 -11.34
C GLN A 118 -6.83 -12.17 -10.37
N THR A 119 -6.06 -11.69 -9.41
CA THR A 119 -6.51 -10.62 -8.49
C THR A 119 -6.74 -9.31 -9.24
N ALA A 120 -5.83 -8.93 -10.13
CA ALA A 120 -5.98 -7.76 -10.99
C ALA A 120 -7.20 -7.87 -11.90
N SER A 121 -7.43 -9.05 -12.49
CA SER A 121 -8.59 -9.31 -13.35
C SER A 121 -9.90 -9.17 -12.59
N LYS A 122 -9.97 -9.62 -11.33
CA LYS A 122 -11.13 -9.39 -10.46
C LYS A 122 -11.31 -7.90 -10.17
N LEU A 123 -10.24 -7.19 -9.83
CA LEU A 123 -10.28 -5.75 -9.58
C LEU A 123 -10.74 -4.96 -10.81
N PHE A 124 -10.28 -5.34 -12.01
CA PHE A 124 -10.65 -4.66 -13.26
C PHE A 124 -12.05 -5.06 -13.77
N SER A 125 -12.69 -6.07 -13.17
CA SER A 125 -14.10 -6.41 -13.45
C SER A 125 -15.11 -5.52 -12.71
N LEU A 126 -14.63 -4.64 -11.84
CA LEU A 126 -15.45 -3.68 -11.10
C LEU A 126 -15.96 -2.54 -12.00
N PRO A 127 -16.96 -1.75 -11.56
CA PRO A 127 -17.42 -0.57 -12.27
C PRO A 127 -16.29 0.38 -12.70
N PRO A 128 -16.34 0.90 -13.95
CA PRO A 128 -15.24 1.66 -14.55
C PRO A 128 -14.87 2.95 -13.80
N ASN A 129 -15.82 3.54 -13.08
CA ASN A 129 -15.62 4.77 -12.30
C ASN A 129 -14.97 4.54 -10.93
N PHE A 130 -14.84 3.30 -10.47
CA PHE A 130 -14.28 3.01 -9.15
C PHE A 130 -12.80 3.34 -9.11
N LYS A 131 -12.39 3.95 -7.98
CA LYS A 131 -11.00 4.35 -7.73
C LYS A 131 -10.22 3.21 -7.08
N ILE A 132 -9.02 2.98 -7.60
CA ILE A 132 -8.03 2.04 -7.10
C ILE A 132 -6.86 2.85 -6.54
N TYR A 133 -6.75 2.87 -5.21
CA TYR A 133 -5.68 3.51 -4.46
C TYR A 133 -4.52 2.54 -4.26
N THR A 134 -3.30 3.00 -4.56
CA THR A 134 -2.08 2.19 -4.64
C THR A 134 -1.19 2.36 -3.41
N GLY A 135 -0.52 1.31 -2.93
CA GLY A 135 0.41 1.43 -1.80
C GLY A 135 1.63 2.30 -2.11
N HIS A 136 2.08 2.31 -3.37
CA HIS A 136 3.26 3.06 -3.80
C HIS A 136 3.06 3.72 -5.15
N ASP A 137 3.90 4.71 -5.44
CA ASP A 137 3.96 5.30 -6.76
C ASP A 137 5.36 5.76 -7.15
N TYR A 138 5.79 5.39 -8.35
CA TYR A 138 7.13 5.63 -8.86
C TYR A 138 7.03 6.32 -10.24
N PRO A 139 6.70 7.62 -10.29
CA PRO A 139 6.47 8.32 -11.55
C PRO A 139 7.69 8.22 -12.48
N PRO A 140 7.53 7.79 -13.74
CA PRO A 140 8.65 7.57 -14.66
C PRO A 140 9.28 8.86 -15.23
N ASN A 141 8.95 10.03 -14.69
CA ASN A 141 9.21 11.39 -15.21
C ASN A 141 8.43 11.76 -16.48
N THR A 142 8.16 10.82 -17.38
CA THR A 142 7.31 11.02 -18.56
C THR A 142 6.31 9.85 -18.72
N PRO A 143 5.01 10.13 -18.90
CA PRO A 143 4.37 11.44 -19.07
C PRO A 143 4.15 12.21 -17.76
N ARG A 144 4.45 11.58 -16.61
CA ARG A 144 4.10 12.09 -15.28
C ARG A 144 5.33 12.18 -14.38
N SER A 145 5.46 13.32 -13.71
CA SER A 145 6.56 13.61 -12.77
C SER A 145 6.11 13.74 -11.32
N THR A 146 4.80 13.88 -11.06
CA THR A 146 4.27 13.99 -9.70
C THR A 146 3.55 12.72 -9.28
N PRO A 147 3.65 12.31 -8.00
CA PRO A 147 2.92 11.18 -7.47
C PRO A 147 1.40 11.32 -7.66
N GLN A 148 0.74 10.20 -7.92
CA GLN A 148 -0.71 10.07 -8.06
C GLN A 148 -1.18 8.96 -7.12
N ALA A 149 -2.21 9.25 -6.31
CA ALA A 149 -2.64 8.34 -5.25
C ALA A 149 -3.56 7.21 -5.74
N PHE A 150 -4.26 7.42 -6.85
CA PHE A 150 -5.20 6.47 -7.41
C PHE A 150 -5.35 6.64 -8.91
N SER A 151 -5.88 5.60 -9.54
CA SER A 151 -6.43 5.59 -10.90
C SER A 151 -7.80 4.93 -10.88
N THR A 152 -8.61 5.14 -11.90
CA THR A 152 -9.90 4.46 -12.07
C THR A 152 -9.74 3.08 -12.69
N VAL A 153 -10.74 2.20 -12.50
CA VAL A 153 -10.81 0.91 -13.19
C VAL A 153 -10.73 1.09 -14.72
N ALA A 154 -11.43 2.08 -15.27
CA ALA A 154 -11.37 2.39 -16.70
C ALA A 154 -9.94 2.71 -17.19
N GLU A 155 -9.24 3.61 -16.49
CA GLU A 155 -7.86 3.97 -16.83
C GLU A 155 -6.92 2.77 -16.74
N GLN A 156 -7.11 1.90 -15.75
CA GLN A 156 -6.31 0.69 -15.59
C GLN A 156 -6.56 -0.31 -16.73
N MET A 157 -7.81 -0.54 -17.10
CA MET A 157 -8.19 -1.40 -18.21
C MET A 157 -7.66 -0.90 -19.55
N GLU A 158 -7.56 0.40 -19.76
CA GLU A 158 -7.12 1.00 -21.03
C GLU A 158 -5.60 1.16 -21.10
N HIS A 159 -4.98 1.59 -19.99
CA HIS A 159 -3.62 2.13 -20.00
C HIS A 159 -2.62 1.41 -19.10
N ASN A 160 -3.01 0.42 -18.29
CA ASN A 160 -2.04 -0.28 -17.45
C ASN A 160 -0.93 -0.92 -18.30
N LYS A 161 0.30 -0.49 -18.06
CA LYS A 161 1.49 -0.88 -18.81
C LYS A 161 1.71 -2.40 -18.88
N HIS A 162 1.27 -3.14 -17.87
CA HIS A 162 1.48 -4.59 -17.78
C HIS A 162 0.18 -5.39 -17.97
N LEU A 163 -0.97 -4.87 -17.53
CA LEU A 163 -2.20 -5.63 -17.31
C LEU A 163 -3.44 -5.06 -18.03
N ARG A 164 -3.26 -4.11 -18.95
CA ARG A 164 -4.39 -3.58 -19.73
C ARG A 164 -5.16 -4.68 -20.47
N THR A 165 -6.39 -4.34 -20.86
CA THR A 165 -7.28 -5.20 -21.65
C THR A 165 -6.53 -5.74 -22.88
N GLY A 166 -6.60 -7.06 -23.06
CA GLY A 166 -5.92 -7.77 -24.15
C GLY A 166 -4.60 -8.44 -23.75
N THR A 167 -4.05 -8.16 -22.56
CA THR A 167 -2.93 -8.95 -22.02
C THR A 167 -3.41 -10.35 -21.61
N SER A 168 -2.72 -11.41 -22.08
CA SER A 168 -3.02 -12.78 -21.66
C SER A 168 -2.33 -13.14 -20.33
N GLU A 169 -2.94 -14.04 -19.53
CA GLU A 169 -2.33 -14.53 -18.28
C GLU A 169 -0.94 -15.12 -18.54
N ALA A 170 -0.79 -15.92 -19.61
CA ALA A 170 0.47 -16.55 -19.96
C ALA A 170 1.57 -15.54 -20.30
N ASP A 171 1.24 -14.47 -21.03
CA ASP A 171 2.20 -13.43 -21.38
C ASP A 171 2.58 -12.60 -20.15
N PHE A 172 1.61 -12.25 -19.30
CA PHE A 172 1.88 -11.53 -18.07
C PHE A 172 2.76 -12.35 -17.12
N VAL A 173 2.43 -13.61 -16.87
CA VAL A 173 3.19 -14.49 -15.96
C VAL A 173 4.62 -14.65 -16.45
N ARG A 174 4.81 -14.90 -17.75
CA ARG A 174 6.15 -15.00 -18.36
C ARG A 174 6.94 -13.70 -18.15
N TRP A 175 6.39 -12.58 -18.59
CA TRP A 175 7.04 -11.27 -18.50
C TRP A 175 7.33 -10.87 -17.05
N ARG A 176 6.40 -11.11 -16.13
CA ARG A 176 6.53 -10.74 -14.72
C ARG A 176 7.64 -11.55 -14.04
N THR A 177 7.69 -12.86 -14.32
CA THR A 177 8.73 -13.77 -13.81
C THR A 177 10.11 -13.37 -14.32
N GLU A 178 10.24 -13.07 -15.62
CA GLU A 178 11.50 -12.59 -16.22
C GLU A 178 11.94 -11.26 -15.61
N ARG A 179 11.00 -10.33 -15.41
CA ARG A 179 11.30 -9.03 -14.81
C ARG A 179 11.72 -9.17 -13.35
N ASP A 180 11.04 -10.00 -12.56
CA ASP A 180 11.35 -10.21 -11.14
C ASP A 180 12.75 -10.77 -10.94
N ALA A 181 13.18 -11.72 -11.79
CA ALA A 181 14.52 -12.29 -11.75
C ALA A 181 15.64 -11.24 -11.97
N ALA A 182 15.32 -10.09 -12.56
CA ALA A 182 16.26 -9.00 -12.79
C ALA A 182 16.19 -7.89 -11.72
N LEU A 183 15.27 -7.96 -10.76
CA LEU A 183 15.12 -6.94 -9.71
C LEU A 183 16.08 -7.20 -8.56
N ALA A 184 16.73 -6.12 -8.11
CA ALA A 184 17.42 -6.15 -6.83
C ALA A 184 16.43 -6.26 -5.66
N GLU A 185 16.92 -6.74 -4.51
CA GLU A 185 16.17 -6.68 -3.26
C GLU A 185 15.86 -5.22 -2.88
N PRO A 186 14.69 -4.94 -2.29
CA PRO A 186 14.41 -3.63 -1.73
C PRO A 186 15.45 -3.26 -0.66
N ARG A 187 15.89 -2.01 -0.67
CA ARG A 187 16.94 -1.49 0.23
C ARG A 187 16.67 -1.76 1.72
N LEU A 188 15.41 -1.78 2.13
CA LEU A 188 14.99 -1.94 3.53
C LEU A 188 14.38 -3.31 3.85
N ILE A 189 14.49 -4.31 2.97
CA ILE A 189 13.81 -5.61 3.11
C ILE A 189 14.03 -6.25 4.48
N HIS A 190 15.27 -6.33 4.94
CA HIS A 190 15.59 -7.02 6.19
C HIS A 190 15.10 -6.25 7.42
N GLN A 191 15.23 -4.92 7.40
CA GLN A 191 14.78 -4.06 8.50
C GLN A 191 13.26 -4.04 8.58
N ALA A 192 12.59 -3.81 7.44
CA ALA A 192 11.14 -3.71 7.32
C ALA A 192 10.47 -5.02 7.76
N LEU A 193 10.85 -6.17 7.20
CA LEU A 193 10.20 -7.44 7.52
C LEU A 193 10.33 -7.81 9.01
N GLN A 194 11.47 -7.53 9.63
CA GLN A 194 11.65 -7.77 11.06
C GLN A 194 10.70 -6.94 11.91
N VAL A 195 10.43 -5.69 11.54
CA VAL A 195 9.53 -4.82 12.31
C VAL A 195 8.07 -5.09 11.96
N ASN A 196 7.75 -5.25 10.68
CA ASN A 196 6.38 -5.28 10.17
C ASN A 196 5.67 -6.60 10.46
N ILE A 197 6.37 -7.74 10.45
CA ILE A 197 5.80 -9.04 10.90
C ILE A 197 5.38 -8.98 12.38
N ARG A 198 5.94 -8.03 13.15
CA ARG A 198 5.62 -7.79 14.56
C ARG A 198 4.62 -6.64 14.74
N ALA A 199 3.91 -6.26 13.69
CA ALA A 199 2.95 -5.14 13.67
C ALA A 199 3.57 -3.78 14.04
N GLY A 200 4.84 -3.56 13.72
CA GLY A 200 5.57 -2.32 14.05
C GLY A 200 6.37 -2.38 15.34
N ARG A 201 6.31 -3.49 16.10
CA ARG A 201 7.16 -3.67 17.29
C ARG A 201 8.58 -4.05 16.90
N LEU A 202 9.55 -3.42 17.55
CA LEU A 202 10.96 -3.80 17.44
C LEU A 202 11.20 -5.24 17.94
N PRO A 203 12.28 -5.89 17.48
CA PRO A 203 12.76 -7.15 18.05
C PRO A 203 12.98 -7.05 19.58
N ARG A 204 12.79 -8.16 20.29
CA ARG A 204 12.79 -8.19 21.78
C ARG A 204 14.14 -7.83 22.41
N ASP A 205 15.22 -8.12 21.70
CA ASP A 205 16.59 -7.75 22.07
C ASP A 205 16.95 -6.31 21.67
N GLY A 206 16.05 -5.62 20.97
CA GLY A 206 16.25 -4.26 20.47
C GLY A 206 17.18 -4.15 19.26
N LEU A 207 17.60 -5.28 18.67
CA LEU A 207 18.57 -5.31 17.58
C LEU A 207 17.95 -5.78 16.27
N LEU A 208 18.36 -5.17 15.16
CA LEU A 208 18.03 -5.63 13.81
C LEU A 208 19.09 -6.64 13.36
N HIS A 209 18.66 -7.81 12.91
CA HIS A 209 19.55 -8.84 12.40
C HIS A 209 19.67 -8.76 10.89
N MET A 210 20.87 -8.51 10.38
CA MET A 210 21.15 -8.48 8.95
C MET A 210 21.72 -9.83 8.52
N PRO A 211 21.06 -10.58 7.63
CA PRO A 211 21.64 -11.79 7.08
C PRO A 211 22.88 -11.42 6.26
N VAL A 212 23.97 -12.16 6.48
CA VAL A 212 25.20 -12.02 5.70
C VAL A 212 25.28 -13.21 4.77
N ASN A 213 25.31 -12.97 3.45
CA ASN A 213 25.62 -14.03 2.51
C ASN A 213 27.11 -14.36 2.61
N VAL A 214 27.41 -15.57 3.08
CA VAL A 214 28.78 -16.07 3.25
C VAL A 214 29.25 -16.91 2.05
N GLU A 215 28.46 -17.00 0.97
CA GLU A 215 28.92 -17.67 -0.26
C GLU A 215 30.15 -16.95 -0.83
N GLY A 216 31.31 -17.63 -0.76
CA GLY A 216 32.60 -17.11 -1.23
C GLY A 216 33.47 -16.43 -0.17
N TRP A 217 33.10 -16.49 1.12
CA TRP A 217 34.02 -16.23 2.24
C TRP A 217 34.81 -17.49 2.62
#